data_AF-A0A914SVY7-F1
#
_entry.id   AF-A0A914SVY7-F1
#
_cell.length_a   1.000
_cell.length_b   1.000
_cell.length_c   1.000
_cell.angle_alpha   90.00
_cell.angle_beta   90.00
_cell.angle_gamma   90.00
#
_symmetry.space_group_name_H-M   'P 1'
#
loop_
_entity.id
_entity.type
_entity.pdbx_description
1 polymer ?
#
loop_
_entity_poly.entity_id
_entity_poly.type
_entity_poly.pdbx_seq_one_letter_code
_entity_poly.pdbx_strand_id
1 'polypeptide(L)'
;MIRCCELLSEFEKTGRRTLQFSTDFIEKLKAPPEGREKEFSEAKEKLEEIKEVAAKRVAKDKEEAPKRQAALLKDLQKKEKILQMFKKRGLEFKPEIDYKNYREFEWTMLDVNFPHRPTTRVNFEPGTEILEWPLMLQYPETAQTDFLTECPETCTIGMLLEPVLEQPAEWDSNHAFKLPNVRIFIALDIFDDEQIKEISMNDTLGNVLSSKDYIIVQGLPVIQIYTRNYIDSKLAKIEGKSNLSF
;
A
#
# COMPACT_ATOMS: atom_id res chain seq x y z
N MET A 1 -72.83 -44.91 -4.10
CA MET A 1 -72.19 -43.58 -4.23
C MET A 1 -72.28 -42.77 -2.92
N ILE A 2 -72.23 -43.41 -1.74
CA ILE A 2 -72.46 -42.74 -0.43
C ILE A 2 -71.17 -42.75 0.44
N ARG A 3 -70.23 -43.67 0.22
CA ARG A 3 -68.97 -43.77 0.99
C ARG A 3 -67.90 -42.72 0.67
N CYS A 4 -67.96 -42.00 -0.46
CA CYS A 4 -66.97 -40.97 -0.79
C CYS A 4 -67.20 -39.63 -0.06
N CYS A 5 -68.46 -39.27 0.24
CA CYS A 5 -68.76 -38.01 0.92
C CYS A 5 -68.36 -38.03 2.41
N GLU A 6 -68.43 -39.19 3.07
CA GLU A 6 -67.99 -39.33 4.47
C GLU A 6 -66.46 -39.22 4.60
N LEU A 7 -65.70 -39.84 3.67
CA LEU A 7 -64.24 -39.75 3.65
C LEU A 7 -63.72 -38.33 3.35
N LEU A 8 -64.39 -37.58 2.47
CA LEU A 8 -64.06 -36.17 2.21
C LEU A 8 -64.39 -35.27 3.42
N SER A 9 -65.46 -35.56 4.15
CA SER A 9 -65.80 -34.87 5.41
C SER A 9 -64.76 -35.09 6.51
N GLU A 10 -64.24 -36.32 6.65
CA GLU A 10 -63.19 -36.62 7.63
C GLU A 10 -61.85 -36.00 7.26
N PHE A 11 -61.47 -35.98 5.97
CA PHE A 11 -60.27 -35.29 5.50
C PHE A 11 -60.35 -33.77 5.72
N GLU A 12 -61.50 -33.14 5.47
CA GLU A 12 -61.69 -31.71 5.78
C GLU A 12 -61.63 -31.42 7.29
N LYS A 13 -62.24 -32.26 8.13
CA LYS A 13 -62.19 -32.10 9.60
C LYS A 13 -60.76 -32.26 10.14
N THR A 14 -60.00 -33.16 9.55
CA THR A 14 -58.60 -33.42 9.94
C THR A 14 -57.71 -32.26 9.47
N GLY A 15 -57.85 -31.81 8.22
CA GLY A 15 -57.13 -30.64 7.70
C GLY A 15 -57.44 -29.34 8.43
N ARG A 16 -58.70 -29.09 8.79
CA ARG A 16 -59.08 -27.93 9.63
C ARG A 16 -58.52 -28.03 11.04
N ARG A 17 -58.50 -29.22 11.65
CA ARG A 17 -57.87 -29.43 12.97
C ARG A 17 -56.36 -29.22 12.93
N THR A 18 -55.68 -29.62 11.86
CA THR A 18 -54.23 -29.40 11.71
C THR A 18 -53.92 -27.92 11.49
N LEU A 19 -54.72 -27.21 10.70
CA LEU A 19 -54.61 -25.75 10.53
C LEU A 19 -54.89 -25.02 11.85
N GLN A 20 -55.97 -25.36 12.55
CA GLN A 20 -56.31 -24.79 13.86
C GLN A 20 -55.21 -25.04 14.89
N PHE A 21 -54.68 -26.28 14.95
CA PHE A 21 -53.56 -26.61 15.83
C PHE A 21 -52.31 -25.78 15.50
N SER A 22 -52.01 -25.60 14.21
CA SER A 22 -50.86 -24.79 13.79
C SER A 22 -51.03 -23.31 14.12
N THR A 23 -52.23 -22.73 13.97
CA THR A 23 -52.50 -21.33 14.32
C THR A 23 -52.46 -21.12 15.83
N ASP A 24 -53.07 -22.03 16.59
CA ASP A 24 -53.10 -21.96 18.05
C ASP A 24 -51.70 -22.16 18.65
N PHE A 25 -50.87 -23.02 18.03
CA PHE A 25 -49.49 -23.24 18.44
C PHE A 25 -48.61 -22.02 18.11
N ILE A 26 -48.81 -21.38 16.96
CA ILE A 26 -48.13 -20.12 16.60
C ILE A 26 -48.57 -18.98 17.52
N GLU A 27 -49.84 -18.90 17.93
CA GLU A 27 -50.30 -17.94 18.93
C GLU A 27 -49.69 -18.19 20.30
N LYS A 28 -49.61 -19.45 20.74
CA LYS A 28 -48.95 -19.82 22.00
C LYS A 28 -47.45 -19.50 22.00
N LEU A 29 -46.78 -19.60 20.85
CA LEU A 29 -45.38 -19.18 20.71
C LEU A 29 -45.19 -17.64 20.77
N LYS A 30 -46.26 -16.86 20.56
CA LYS A 30 -46.26 -15.40 20.75
C LYS A 30 -46.53 -14.98 22.19
N ALA A 31 -47.12 -15.87 23.00
CA ALA A 31 -47.39 -15.63 24.40
C ALA A 31 -46.12 -15.92 25.25
N PRO A 32 -45.88 -15.14 26.31
CA PRO A 32 -44.75 -15.41 27.20
C PRO A 32 -44.90 -16.80 27.84
N PRO A 33 -43.82 -17.60 27.94
CA PRO A 33 -43.87 -18.86 28.67
C PRO A 33 -44.22 -18.61 30.14
N GLU A 34 -45.15 -19.41 30.68
CA GLU A 34 -45.65 -19.28 32.05
C GLU A 34 -44.49 -19.21 33.06
N GLY A 35 -44.47 -18.17 33.89
CA GLY A 35 -43.42 -17.93 34.90
C GLY A 35 -42.13 -17.25 34.40
N ARG A 36 -42.01 -16.94 33.10
CA ARG A 36 -40.84 -16.27 32.49
C ARG A 36 -41.20 -14.97 31.74
N GLU A 37 -42.29 -14.33 32.13
CA GLU A 37 -42.80 -13.09 31.51
C GLU A 37 -41.78 -11.95 31.50
N LYS A 38 -40.99 -11.82 32.58
CA LYS A 38 -39.96 -10.79 32.70
C LYS A 38 -38.80 -11.02 31.70
N GLU A 39 -38.31 -12.25 31.61
CA GLU A 39 -37.25 -12.63 30.65
C GLU A 39 -37.71 -12.46 29.20
N PHE A 40 -38.98 -12.80 28.92
CA PHE A 40 -39.57 -12.61 27.59
C PHE A 40 -39.73 -11.14 27.22
N SER A 41 -40.13 -10.29 28.18
CA SER A 41 -40.21 -8.84 27.98
C SER A 41 -38.84 -8.22 27.72
N GLU A 42 -37.83 -8.56 28.53
CA GLU A 42 -36.44 -8.09 28.35
C GLU A 42 -35.85 -8.58 27.02
N ALA A 43 -36.11 -9.81 26.61
CA ALA A 43 -35.68 -10.34 25.31
C ALA A 43 -36.34 -9.62 24.14
N LYS A 44 -37.62 -9.26 24.26
CA LYS A 44 -38.36 -8.52 23.24
C LYS A 44 -37.86 -7.08 23.10
N GLU A 45 -37.57 -6.42 24.21
CA GLU A 45 -36.96 -5.08 24.22
C GLU A 45 -35.58 -5.08 23.57
N LYS A 46 -34.69 -6.01 23.97
CA LYS A 46 -33.39 -6.22 23.32
C LYS A 46 -33.52 -6.52 21.83
N LEU A 47 -34.53 -7.28 21.42
CA LEU A 47 -34.77 -7.58 20.01
C LEU A 47 -35.16 -6.33 19.22
N GLU A 48 -36.01 -5.45 19.77
CA GLU A 48 -36.35 -4.18 19.12
C GLU A 48 -35.16 -3.22 19.06
N GLU A 49 -34.35 -3.14 20.11
CA GLU A 49 -33.08 -2.38 20.08
C GLU A 49 -32.14 -2.91 18.98
N ILE A 50 -31.95 -4.23 18.89
CA ILE A 50 -31.12 -4.86 17.83
C ILE A 50 -31.68 -4.56 16.45
N LYS A 51 -33.00 -4.63 16.25
CA LYS A 51 -33.64 -4.29 14.97
C LYS A 51 -33.44 -2.81 14.61
N GLU A 52 -33.56 -1.90 15.57
CA GLU A 52 -33.36 -0.48 15.33
C GLU A 52 -31.89 -0.18 14.96
N VAL A 53 -30.94 -0.78 15.68
CA VAL A 53 -29.50 -0.69 15.35
C VAL A 53 -29.20 -1.29 13.98
N ALA A 54 -29.78 -2.44 13.64
CA ALA A 54 -29.63 -3.07 12.33
C ALA A 54 -30.22 -2.19 11.21
N ALA A 55 -31.40 -1.62 11.40
CA ALA A 55 -32.03 -0.71 10.44
C ALA A 55 -31.19 0.55 10.21
N LYS A 56 -30.64 1.16 11.28
CA LYS A 56 -29.72 2.31 11.19
C LYS A 56 -28.44 1.96 10.42
N ARG A 57 -27.85 0.79 10.66
CA ARG A 57 -26.66 0.32 9.93
C ARG A 57 -26.95 0.10 8.45
N VAL A 58 -28.06 -0.56 8.11
CA VAL A 58 -28.46 -0.79 6.71
C VAL A 58 -28.71 0.53 5.97
N ALA A 59 -29.34 1.51 6.63
CA ALA A 59 -29.55 2.83 6.05
C ALA A 59 -28.21 3.55 5.77
N LYS A 60 -27.28 3.52 6.74
CA LYS A 60 -25.94 4.10 6.60
C LYS A 60 -25.13 3.41 5.49
N ASP A 61 -25.16 2.09 5.42
CA ASP A 61 -24.47 1.33 4.37
C ASP A 61 -25.02 1.63 2.98
N LYS A 62 -26.34 1.81 2.83
CA LYS A 62 -26.94 2.22 1.55
C LYS A 62 -26.51 3.62 1.10
N GLU A 63 -26.34 4.54 2.04
CA GLU A 63 -25.84 5.90 1.74
C GLU A 63 -24.35 5.90 1.39
N GLU A 64 -23.55 5.07 2.06
CA GLU A 64 -22.11 4.99 1.86
C GLU A 64 -21.70 4.10 0.67
N ALA A 65 -22.53 3.14 0.25
CA ALA A 65 -22.27 2.26 -0.88
C ALA A 65 -21.83 2.99 -2.17
N PRO A 66 -22.51 4.03 -2.66
CA PRO A 66 -22.07 4.76 -3.85
C PRO A 66 -20.73 5.47 -3.64
N LYS A 67 -20.47 6.00 -2.43
CA LYS A 67 -19.20 6.65 -2.07
C LYS A 67 -18.05 5.63 -2.09
N ARG A 68 -18.28 4.43 -1.53
CA ARG A 68 -17.31 3.32 -1.54
C ARG A 68 -17.02 2.83 -2.96
N GLN A 69 -18.06 2.69 -3.79
CA GLN A 69 -17.88 2.28 -5.19
C GLN A 69 -17.10 3.32 -6.00
N ALA A 70 -17.41 4.61 -5.82
CA ALA A 70 -16.68 5.69 -6.48
C ALA A 70 -15.21 5.76 -6.02
N ALA A 71 -14.94 5.53 -4.74
CA ALA A 71 -13.58 5.47 -4.22
C ALA A 71 -12.79 4.29 -4.81
N LEU A 72 -13.41 3.11 -4.91
CA LEU A 72 -12.79 1.93 -5.53
C LEU A 72 -12.44 2.17 -7.01
N LEU A 73 -13.36 2.78 -7.77
CA LEU A 73 -13.10 3.11 -9.18
C LEU A 73 -11.94 4.10 -9.34
N LYS A 74 -11.89 5.13 -8.47
CA LYS A 74 -10.77 6.10 -8.46
C LYS A 74 -9.44 5.43 -8.08
N ASP A 75 -9.45 4.53 -7.11
CA ASP A 75 -8.26 3.77 -6.72
C ASP A 75 -7.74 2.91 -7.88
N LEU A 76 -8.62 2.16 -8.55
CA LEU A 76 -8.27 1.35 -9.70
C LEU A 76 -7.70 2.19 -10.86
N GLN A 77 -8.28 3.35 -11.14
CA GLN A 77 -7.75 4.29 -12.13
C GLN A 77 -6.36 4.81 -11.75
N LYS A 78 -6.14 5.11 -10.46
CA LYS A 78 -4.84 5.57 -9.96
C LYS A 78 -3.78 4.48 -10.09
N LYS A 79 -4.12 3.23 -9.74
CA LYS A 79 -3.25 2.05 -9.89
C LYS A 79 -2.90 1.80 -11.36
N GLU A 80 -3.89 1.80 -12.25
CA GLU A 80 -3.64 1.63 -13.67
C GLU A 80 -2.67 2.70 -14.20
N LYS A 81 -2.91 3.97 -13.85
CA LYS A 81 -2.08 5.08 -14.30
C LYS A 81 -0.64 4.98 -13.78
N ILE A 82 -0.43 4.69 -12.49
CA ILE A 82 0.93 4.61 -11.94
C ILE A 82 1.72 3.46 -12.56
N LEU A 83 1.10 2.30 -12.78
CA LEU A 83 1.76 1.15 -13.41
C LEU A 83 2.10 1.41 -14.87
N GLN A 84 1.24 2.13 -15.60
CA GLN A 84 1.58 2.61 -16.94
C GLN A 84 2.79 3.55 -16.93
N MET A 85 2.87 4.44 -15.93
CA MET A 85 4.00 5.35 -15.77
C MET A 85 5.31 4.61 -15.45
N PHE A 86 5.26 3.59 -14.59
CA PHE A 86 6.42 2.72 -14.31
C PHE A 86 6.88 1.97 -15.55
N LYS A 87 5.94 1.36 -16.27
CA LYS A 87 6.21 0.62 -17.51
C LYS A 87 6.81 1.52 -18.59
N LYS A 88 6.28 2.73 -18.77
CA LYS A 88 6.78 3.71 -19.76
C LYS A 88 8.24 4.10 -19.52
N ARG A 89 8.66 4.12 -18.26
CA ARG A 89 10.03 4.44 -17.82
C ARG A 89 10.95 3.23 -17.77
N GLY A 90 10.42 2.02 -17.94
CA GLY A 90 11.20 0.80 -17.82
C GLY A 90 11.75 0.60 -16.41
N LEU A 91 10.99 1.00 -15.39
CA LEU A 91 11.40 0.79 -14.00
C LEU A 91 11.37 -0.70 -13.67
N GLU A 92 12.24 -1.12 -12.76
CA GLU A 92 12.28 -2.47 -12.22
C GLU A 92 12.17 -2.42 -10.70
N PHE A 93 11.48 -3.40 -10.11
CA PHE A 93 11.17 -3.42 -8.69
C PHE A 93 11.49 -4.77 -8.05
N LYS A 94 11.76 -4.74 -6.75
CA LYS A 94 11.90 -5.91 -5.89
C LYS A 94 11.01 -5.73 -4.65
N PRO A 95 9.94 -6.54 -4.47
CA PRO A 95 9.47 -7.62 -5.34
C PRO A 95 9.02 -7.14 -6.73
N GLU A 96 9.01 -8.05 -7.71
CA GLU A 96 8.59 -7.76 -9.09
C GLU A 96 7.12 -7.32 -9.14
N ILE A 97 6.80 -6.34 -9.98
CA ILE A 97 5.46 -5.79 -10.15
C ILE A 97 4.93 -6.13 -11.56
N ASP A 98 3.77 -6.78 -11.63
CA ASP A 98 3.08 -7.00 -12.90
C ASP A 98 2.33 -5.72 -13.33
N TYR A 99 2.87 -5.04 -14.34
CA TYR A 99 2.28 -3.82 -14.91
C TYR A 99 0.96 -4.03 -15.66
N LYS A 100 0.56 -5.27 -15.96
CA LYS A 100 -0.70 -5.56 -16.66
C LYS A 100 -1.85 -5.79 -15.69
N ASN A 101 -1.58 -6.34 -14.51
CA ASN A 101 -2.61 -6.73 -13.55
C ASN A 101 -2.80 -5.70 -12.42
N TYR A 102 -3.28 -4.51 -12.78
CA TYR A 102 -3.51 -3.41 -11.83
C TYR A 102 -4.56 -3.72 -10.73
N ARG A 103 -5.35 -4.78 -10.89
CA ARG A 103 -6.36 -5.21 -9.90
C ARG A 103 -5.74 -5.96 -8.73
N GLU A 104 -4.69 -6.74 -9.00
CA GLU A 104 -3.93 -7.49 -7.99
C GLU A 104 -2.82 -6.64 -7.36
N PHE A 105 -2.45 -5.54 -8.02
CA PHE A 105 -1.48 -4.59 -7.46
C PHE A 105 -1.99 -4.00 -6.13
N GLU A 106 -1.18 -4.13 -5.08
CA GLU A 106 -1.42 -3.55 -3.77
C GLU A 106 -0.44 -2.41 -3.51
N TRP A 107 -0.94 -1.30 -2.98
CA TRP A 107 -0.09 -0.16 -2.65
C TRP A 107 1.01 -0.46 -1.63
N THR A 108 0.80 -1.48 -0.80
CA THR A 108 1.76 -2.00 0.19
C THR A 108 3.08 -2.44 -0.43
N MET A 109 3.08 -2.81 -1.73
CA MET A 109 4.30 -3.15 -2.47
C MET A 109 5.23 -1.94 -2.67
N LEU A 110 4.70 -0.72 -2.56
CA LEU A 110 5.43 0.54 -2.68
C LEU A 110 5.56 1.27 -1.34
N ASP A 111 5.06 0.68 -0.24
CA ASP A 111 5.07 1.30 1.06
C ASP A 111 6.44 1.24 1.71
N VAL A 112 7.02 2.43 1.90
CA VAL A 112 8.23 2.64 2.64
C VAL A 112 7.88 2.92 4.10
N ASN A 113 8.25 2.00 4.97
CA ASN A 113 7.94 2.06 6.40
C ASN A 113 9.22 2.31 7.20
N PHE A 114 9.27 3.45 7.90
CA PHE A 114 10.32 3.74 8.87
C PHE A 114 9.74 3.78 10.29
N PRO A 115 10.49 3.32 11.30
CA PRO A 115 10.10 3.49 12.69
C PRO A 115 9.81 4.97 12.99
N HIS A 116 8.68 5.24 13.66
CA HIS A 116 8.28 6.58 14.10
C HIS A 116 8.01 7.61 12.98
N ARG A 117 7.88 7.19 11.72
CA ARG A 117 7.47 8.07 10.62
C ARG A 117 6.18 7.54 9.97
N PRO A 118 5.34 8.41 9.40
CA PRO A 118 4.22 7.96 8.60
C PRO A 118 4.74 7.18 7.38
N THR A 119 4.01 6.14 7.00
CA THR A 119 4.26 5.41 5.75
C THR A 119 4.22 6.38 4.58
N THR A 120 5.24 6.28 3.73
CA THR A 120 5.32 7.07 2.48
C THR A 120 5.55 6.12 1.31
N ARG A 121 5.23 6.60 0.10
CA ARG A 121 5.29 5.82 -1.13
C ARG A 121 5.46 6.74 -2.31
N VAL A 122 5.91 6.20 -3.43
CA VAL A 122 5.88 6.92 -4.69
C VAL A 122 4.44 7.32 -5.05
N ASN A 123 4.27 8.57 -5.46
CA ASN A 123 3.00 9.15 -5.83
C ASN A 123 3.13 9.98 -7.11
N PHE A 124 2.03 10.53 -7.59
CA PHE A 124 2.01 11.51 -8.67
C PHE A 124 0.84 12.47 -8.47
N GLU A 125 1.02 13.72 -8.85
CA GLU A 125 -0.02 14.75 -8.78
C GLU A 125 -1.08 14.51 -9.89
N PRO A 126 -2.39 14.55 -9.57
CA PRO A 126 -3.44 14.53 -10.58
C PRO A 126 -3.22 15.57 -11.70
N GLY A 127 -3.33 15.13 -12.95
CA GLY A 127 -3.13 15.99 -14.12
C GLY A 127 -1.67 16.11 -14.57
N THR A 128 -0.70 15.69 -13.76
CA THR A 128 0.69 15.53 -14.18
C THR A 128 0.98 14.06 -14.54
N GLU A 129 2.05 13.84 -15.30
CA GLU A 129 2.68 12.52 -15.48
C GLU A 129 4.05 12.50 -14.79
N ILE A 130 4.20 13.20 -13.66
CA ILE A 130 5.46 13.28 -12.92
C ILE A 130 5.35 12.41 -11.66
N LEU A 131 6.27 11.46 -11.51
CA LEU A 131 6.40 10.67 -10.29
C LEU A 131 7.17 11.45 -9.22
N GLU A 132 6.67 11.38 -8.00
CA GLU A 132 7.31 11.90 -6.79
C GLU A 132 7.75 10.72 -5.94
N TRP A 133 9.04 10.65 -5.67
CA TRP A 133 9.65 9.51 -5.01
C TRP A 133 10.05 9.83 -3.58
N PRO A 134 9.83 8.92 -2.62
CA PRO A 134 10.67 8.87 -1.44
C PRO A 134 12.09 8.47 -1.87
N LEU A 135 13.12 9.08 -1.30
CA LEU A 135 14.52 8.84 -1.67
C LEU A 135 15.37 8.69 -0.41
N MET A 136 16.13 7.59 -0.33
CA MET A 136 17.12 7.40 0.72
C MET A 136 18.52 7.80 0.23
N LEU A 137 19.16 8.68 0.99
CA LEU A 137 20.55 9.05 0.83
C LEU A 137 21.38 8.26 1.83
N GLN A 138 22.40 7.56 1.35
CA GLN A 138 23.33 6.83 2.19
C GLN A 138 24.70 7.50 2.16
N TYR A 139 25.35 7.58 3.32
CA TYR A 139 26.72 8.06 3.49
C TYR A 139 27.55 6.90 4.07
N PRO A 140 28.01 5.96 3.23
CA PRO A 140 28.61 4.71 3.73
C PRO A 140 29.91 4.93 4.51
N GLU A 141 30.60 6.04 4.29
CA GLU A 141 31.82 6.43 5.01
C GLU A 141 31.60 6.66 6.49
N THR A 142 30.43 7.19 6.84
CA THR A 142 30.05 7.58 8.21
C THR A 142 28.94 6.70 8.77
N ALA A 143 28.48 5.71 8.00
CA ALA A 143 27.32 4.86 8.30
C ALA A 143 26.06 5.67 8.62
N GLN A 144 25.88 6.82 7.95
CA GLN A 144 24.73 7.69 8.12
C GLN A 144 23.77 7.55 6.95
N THR A 145 22.51 7.89 7.19
CA THR A 145 21.47 7.91 6.17
C THR A 145 20.58 9.13 6.36
N ASP A 146 20.10 9.68 5.26
CA ASP A 146 19.07 10.70 5.25
C ASP A 146 17.91 10.30 4.33
N PHE A 147 16.75 10.91 4.54
CA PHE A 147 15.53 10.50 3.87
C PHE A 147 14.68 11.68 3.42
N LEU A 148 14.44 11.73 2.12
CA LEU A 148 13.61 12.73 1.47
C LEU A 148 12.27 12.10 1.09
N THR A 149 11.16 12.79 1.36
CA THR A 149 9.80 12.25 1.16
C THR A 149 9.22 12.57 -0.21
N GLU A 150 9.60 13.70 -0.80
CA GLU A 150 8.97 14.29 -1.98
C GLU A 150 10.04 14.70 -2.99
N CYS A 151 10.50 13.75 -3.80
CA CYS A 151 11.49 13.99 -4.85
C CYS A 151 10.86 13.84 -6.23
N PRO A 152 10.50 14.93 -6.92
CA PRO A 152 10.04 14.87 -8.30
C PRO A 152 11.09 14.25 -9.20
N GLU A 153 10.72 13.29 -10.02
CA GLU A 153 11.65 12.60 -10.91
C GLU A 153 12.29 13.52 -11.97
N THR A 154 11.70 14.69 -12.22
CA THR A 154 12.21 15.70 -13.14
C THR A 154 13.34 16.53 -12.55
N CYS A 155 13.52 16.52 -11.23
CA CYS A 155 14.62 17.23 -10.57
C CYS A 155 15.95 16.56 -10.86
N THR A 156 17.00 17.35 -11.03
CA THR A 156 18.37 16.83 -11.12
C THR A 156 18.86 16.40 -9.74
N ILE A 157 19.82 15.48 -9.71
CA ILE A 157 20.42 15.03 -8.44
C ILE A 157 21.06 16.21 -7.70
N GLY A 158 21.71 17.14 -8.42
CA GLY A 158 22.26 18.36 -7.83
C GLY A 158 21.20 19.20 -7.13
N MET A 159 20.04 19.41 -7.74
CA MET A 159 18.94 20.17 -7.13
C MET A 159 18.36 19.48 -5.88
N LEU A 160 18.31 18.14 -5.87
CA LEU A 160 17.84 17.38 -4.71
C LEU A 160 18.83 17.46 -3.55
N LEU A 161 20.13 17.46 -3.84
CA LEU A 161 21.19 17.40 -2.83
C LEU A 161 21.65 18.78 -2.33
N GLU A 162 21.47 19.84 -3.11
CA GLU A 162 21.84 21.21 -2.73
C GLU A 162 21.31 21.59 -1.34
N PRO A 163 19.99 21.52 -1.04
CA PRO A 163 19.49 21.88 0.29
C PRO A 163 19.94 20.91 1.38
N VAL A 164 20.27 19.66 1.05
CA VAL A 164 20.69 18.64 2.02
C VAL A 164 22.13 18.86 2.46
N LEU A 165 23.00 19.29 1.54
CA LEU A 165 24.45 19.42 1.77
C LEU A 165 24.90 20.88 2.00
N GLU A 166 23.97 21.84 1.93
CA GLU A 166 24.25 23.26 2.15
C GLU A 166 24.77 23.51 3.58
N GLN A 167 24.09 22.94 4.58
CA GLN A 167 24.49 23.04 5.98
C GLN A 167 25.08 21.70 6.46
N PRO A 168 26.13 21.73 7.28
CA PRO A 168 26.70 20.50 7.81
C PRO A 168 25.70 19.81 8.74
N ALA A 169 25.53 18.51 8.55
CA ALA A 169 24.81 17.70 9.52
C ALA A 169 25.61 17.58 10.83
N GLU A 170 24.95 17.25 11.94
CA GLU A 170 25.60 17.10 13.25
C GLU A 170 26.76 16.10 13.24
N TRP A 171 26.63 15.05 12.43
CA TRP A 171 27.64 14.01 12.24
C TRP A 171 28.75 14.41 11.26
N ASP A 172 28.59 15.49 10.48
CA ASP A 172 29.59 16.03 9.55
C ASP A 172 30.21 17.32 10.11
N SER A 173 30.84 17.22 11.28
CA SER A 173 31.39 18.40 11.97
C SER A 173 32.48 19.14 11.16
N ASN A 174 33.13 18.45 10.23
CA ASN A 174 34.15 19.02 9.34
C ASN A 174 33.55 19.59 8.04
N HIS A 175 32.23 19.45 7.84
CA HIS A 175 31.51 19.80 6.62
C HIS A 175 32.20 19.24 5.37
N ALA A 176 32.58 17.96 5.44
CA ALA A 176 33.27 17.26 4.36
C ALA A 176 32.32 16.95 3.18
N PHE A 177 31.02 16.77 3.46
CA PHE A 177 30.01 16.48 2.44
C PHE A 177 29.44 17.79 1.87
N LYS A 178 30.09 18.29 0.81
CA LYS A 178 29.65 19.45 0.02
C LYS A 178 29.52 19.04 -1.43
N LEU A 179 28.57 19.61 -2.17
CA LEU A 179 28.36 19.34 -3.61
C LEU A 179 29.66 19.23 -4.44
N PRO A 180 30.62 20.18 -4.39
CA PRO A 180 31.86 20.06 -5.16
C PRO A 180 32.79 18.92 -4.71
N ASN A 181 32.66 18.47 -3.45
CA ASN A 181 33.53 17.48 -2.82
C ASN A 181 32.92 16.07 -2.73
N VAL A 182 31.75 15.84 -3.33
CA VAL A 182 31.11 14.53 -3.31
C VAL A 182 31.06 13.88 -4.69
N ARG A 183 31.02 12.55 -4.71
CA ARG A 183 30.70 11.69 -5.85
C ARG A 183 29.54 10.80 -5.47
N ILE A 184 28.68 10.51 -6.44
CA ILE A 184 27.37 9.94 -6.18
C ILE A 184 27.23 8.65 -6.99
N PHE A 185 26.69 7.63 -6.35
CA PHE A 185 26.58 6.30 -6.92
C PHE A 185 25.22 5.67 -6.66
N ILE A 186 24.84 4.76 -7.54
CA ILE A 186 23.73 3.81 -7.32
C ILE A 186 24.28 2.40 -7.33
N ALA A 187 23.68 1.51 -6.53
CA ALA A 187 23.96 0.09 -6.61
C ALA A 187 23.14 -0.53 -7.74
N LEU A 188 23.77 -1.36 -8.57
CA LEU A 188 23.13 -2.13 -9.63
C LEU A 188 22.95 -3.58 -9.16
N ASP A 189 21.82 -4.20 -9.53
CA ASP A 189 21.54 -5.62 -9.26
C ASP A 189 22.09 -6.46 -10.43
N ILE A 190 23.42 -6.51 -10.55
CA ILE A 190 24.13 -7.35 -11.51
C ILE A 190 24.66 -8.58 -10.76
N PHE A 191 24.51 -9.78 -11.34
CA PHE A 191 24.87 -11.07 -10.71
C PHE A 191 26.22 -11.08 -9.97
N ASP A 192 26.22 -11.72 -8.79
CA ASP A 192 27.32 -12.04 -7.84
C ASP A 192 28.26 -10.92 -7.35
N ASP A 193 28.29 -9.74 -7.96
CA ASP A 193 29.06 -8.58 -7.49
C ASP A 193 28.18 -7.33 -7.39
N GLU A 194 28.11 -6.71 -6.21
CA GLU A 194 27.49 -5.39 -6.02
C GLU A 194 28.28 -4.35 -6.81
N GLN A 195 27.85 -4.11 -8.05
CA GLN A 195 28.44 -3.07 -8.90
C GLN A 195 27.79 -1.73 -8.57
N ILE A 196 28.63 -0.73 -8.32
CA ILE A 196 28.19 0.66 -8.19
C ILE A 196 28.40 1.40 -9.52
N LYS A 197 27.43 2.22 -9.90
CA LYS A 197 27.52 3.12 -11.04
C LYS A 197 27.55 4.54 -10.56
N GLU A 198 28.55 5.30 -10.99
CA GLU A 198 28.60 6.74 -10.76
C GLU A 198 27.53 7.45 -11.58
N ILE A 199 26.85 8.42 -10.97
CA ILE A 199 25.84 9.25 -11.61
C ILE A 199 26.24 10.73 -11.56
N SER A 200 25.77 11.50 -12.54
CA SER A 200 26.07 12.92 -12.64
C SER A 200 25.10 13.75 -11.82
N MET A 201 25.59 14.88 -11.29
CA MET A 201 24.74 15.91 -10.66
C MET A 201 23.67 16.48 -11.61
N ASN A 202 23.93 16.40 -12.92
CA ASN A 202 23.03 16.89 -13.96
C ASN A 202 21.99 15.84 -14.39
N ASP A 203 22.14 14.58 -13.97
CA ASP A 203 21.14 13.56 -14.28
C ASP A 203 19.85 13.85 -13.51
N THR A 204 18.71 13.65 -14.16
CA THR A 204 17.41 13.70 -13.47
C THR A 204 17.23 12.42 -12.66
N LEU A 205 16.50 12.52 -11.55
CA LEU A 205 16.15 11.34 -10.75
C LEU A 205 15.48 10.27 -11.62
N GLY A 206 14.53 10.65 -12.49
CA GLY A 206 13.87 9.72 -13.40
C GLY A 206 14.84 8.97 -14.33
N ASN A 207 15.86 9.66 -14.86
CA ASN A 207 16.89 9.02 -15.69
C ASN A 207 17.75 8.05 -14.88
N VAL A 208 18.09 8.41 -13.64
CA VAL A 208 18.84 7.56 -12.71
C VAL A 208 18.05 6.29 -12.41
N LEU A 209 16.76 6.41 -12.04
CA LEU A 209 15.89 5.28 -11.73
C LEU A 209 15.59 4.38 -12.93
N SER A 210 15.66 4.93 -14.14
CA SER A 210 15.49 4.18 -15.39
C SER A 210 16.82 3.60 -15.90
N SER A 211 17.89 3.66 -15.11
CA SER A 211 19.17 3.04 -15.47
C SER A 211 19.00 1.54 -15.62
N LYS A 212 19.63 0.99 -16.66
CA LYS A 212 19.72 -0.45 -16.85
C LYS A 212 20.31 -1.12 -15.59
N ASP A 213 19.72 -2.24 -15.20
CA ASP A 213 20.15 -3.07 -14.06
C ASP A 213 19.98 -2.37 -12.69
N TYR A 214 19.28 -1.23 -12.63
CA TYR A 214 18.87 -0.59 -11.37
C TYR A 214 17.49 -1.10 -10.94
N ILE A 215 17.41 -1.62 -9.72
CA ILE A 215 16.18 -2.21 -9.18
C ILE A 215 15.74 -1.45 -7.93
N ILE A 216 14.49 -0.99 -7.93
CA ILE A 216 13.89 -0.26 -6.82
C ILE A 216 13.34 -1.26 -5.80
N VAL A 217 13.94 -1.28 -4.62
CA VAL A 217 13.52 -2.19 -3.54
C VAL A 217 12.40 -1.55 -2.73
N GLN A 218 11.23 -2.21 -2.67
CA GLN A 218 10.05 -1.77 -1.89
C GLN A 218 9.62 -0.31 -2.16
N GLY A 219 9.76 0.17 -3.40
CA GLY A 219 9.40 1.55 -3.75
C GLY A 219 10.35 2.63 -3.21
N LEU A 220 11.50 2.24 -2.65
CA LEU A 220 12.52 3.15 -2.12
C LEU A 220 13.79 3.13 -2.96
N PRO A 221 13.97 4.11 -3.86
CA PRO A 221 15.26 4.41 -4.44
C PRO A 221 16.31 4.76 -3.40
N VAL A 222 17.54 4.30 -3.66
CA VAL A 222 18.72 4.53 -2.83
C VAL A 222 19.84 5.12 -3.66
N ILE A 223 20.45 6.18 -3.13
CA ILE A 223 21.63 6.83 -3.69
C ILE A 223 22.72 6.87 -2.61
N GLN A 224 23.94 6.53 -2.99
CA GLN A 224 25.12 6.56 -2.11
C GLN A 224 25.98 7.79 -2.41
N ILE A 225 26.39 8.50 -1.36
CA ILE A 225 27.18 9.73 -1.44
C ILE A 225 28.51 9.48 -0.74
N TYR A 226 29.60 9.73 -1.46
CA TYR A 226 30.96 9.58 -0.97
C TYR A 226 31.70 10.90 -1.13
N THR A 227 32.63 11.19 -0.21
CA THR A 227 33.62 12.26 -0.40
C THR A 227 34.63 11.83 -1.47
N ARG A 228 35.08 12.79 -2.29
CA ARG A 228 36.07 12.55 -3.36
C ARG A 228 37.32 11.85 -2.82
N ASN A 229 37.88 12.37 -1.73
CA ASN A 229 39.10 11.83 -1.13
C ASN A 229 38.96 10.35 -0.74
N TYR A 230 37.82 9.96 -0.18
CA TYR A 230 37.59 8.59 0.25
C TYR A 230 37.48 7.64 -0.95
N ILE A 231 36.66 8.00 -1.94
CA ILE A 231 36.41 7.12 -3.08
C ILE A 231 37.65 7.01 -3.97
N ASP A 232 38.39 8.11 -4.19
CA ASP A 232 39.63 8.09 -4.97
C ASP A 232 40.69 7.20 -4.28
N SER A 233 40.76 7.25 -2.94
CA SER A 233 41.62 6.36 -2.15
C SER A 233 41.21 4.88 -2.24
N LYS A 234 39.91 4.58 -2.36
CA LYS A 234 39.43 3.20 -2.54
C LYS A 234 39.67 2.70 -3.97
N LEU A 235 39.42 3.52 -4.98
CA LEU A 235 39.66 3.18 -6.38
C LEU A 235 41.16 2.89 -6.63
N ALA A 236 42.05 3.72 -6.10
CA ALA A 236 43.50 3.50 -6.20
C ALA A 236 43.94 2.16 -5.56
N LYS A 237 43.29 1.72 -4.47
CA LYS A 237 43.57 0.42 -3.85
C LYS A 237 43.09 -0.77 -4.68
N ILE A 238 42.05 -0.58 -5.49
CA ILE A 238 41.53 -1.61 -6.40
C ILE A 238 42.46 -1.74 -7.60
N GLU A 239 42.85 -0.62 -8.22
CA GLU A 239 43.81 -0.59 -9.34
C GLU A 239 45.22 -1.05 -8.93
N GLY A 240 45.62 -0.83 -7.69
CA GLY A 240 46.87 -1.36 -7.15
C GLY A 240 46.87 -2.88 -6.93
N LYS A 241 45.68 -3.49 -6.72
CA LYS A 241 45.54 -4.94 -6.51
C LYS A 241 45.46 -5.72 -7.82
N SER A 242 44.94 -5.15 -8.90
CA SER A 242 44.95 -5.78 -10.23
C SER A 242 46.34 -5.91 -10.86
N ASN A 243 47.33 -5.17 -10.34
CA ASN A 243 48.73 -5.22 -10.80
C ASN A 243 49.62 -6.22 -10.02
N LEU A 244 49.05 -7.02 -9.11
CA LEU A 244 49.79 -8.00 -8.30
C LEU A 244 49.47 -9.47 -8.62
N SER A 245 48.82 -9.76 -9.75
CA SER A 245 48.73 -11.13 -10.28
C SER A 245 49.83 -11.40 -11.32
N PHE A 246 50.96 -11.92 -10.84
CA PHE A 246 51.96 -12.65 -11.62
C PHE A 246 52.23 -13.99 -10.94
#